data_AF-X1VKD1-F1
#
_entry.id   AF-X1VKD1-F1
#
_cell.length_a   1.000
_cell.length_b   1.000
_cell.length_c   1.000
_cell.angle_alpha   90.00
_cell.angle_beta   90.00
_cell.angle_gamma   90.00
#
_symmetry.space_group_name_H-M   'P 1'
#
loop_
_entity.id
_entity.type
_entity.pdbx_description
1 polymer ?
#
loop_
_entity_poly.entity_id
_entity_poly.type
_entity_poly.pdbx_seq_one_letter_code
_entity_poly.pdbx_strand_id
1 'polypeptide(L)' 'LINSSENIICIDNGPAHIAAALDKKVLVLFGPTIVRKCLPWGDHVSVLRRHADCSPCQETRKFITCNNNICMDIESKM' A
#
# COMPACT_ATOMS: atom_id res chain seq x y z
N LEU A 1 -0.42 -19.06 -9.59
CA LEU A 1 -0.93 -18.44 -8.34
C LEU A 1 -1.49 -17.04 -8.60
N ILE A 2 -0.69 -15.99 -8.82
CA ILE A 2 -1.24 -14.63 -9.07
C ILE A 2 -2.17 -14.61 -10.30
N ASN A 3 -1.72 -15.18 -11.42
CA ASN A 3 -2.53 -15.16 -12.65
C ASN A 3 -3.86 -15.93 -12.54
N SER A 4 -3.94 -16.91 -11.65
CA SER A 4 -5.13 -17.75 -11.43
C SER A 4 -6.08 -17.16 -10.38
N SER A 5 -5.76 -16.01 -9.79
CA SER A 5 -6.60 -15.31 -8.82
C SER A 5 -7.31 -14.12 -9.47
N GLU A 6 -8.55 -13.86 -9.05
CA GLU A 6 -9.34 -12.73 -9.55
C GLU A 6 -9.06 -11.42 -8.79
N ASN A 7 -8.91 -11.52 -7.45
CA ASN A 7 -8.68 -10.40 -6.56
C ASN A 7 -7.37 -10.61 -5.79
N ILE A 8 -6.55 -9.56 -5.72
CA ILE A 8 -5.25 -9.58 -5.05
C ILE A 8 -5.26 -8.48 -3.98
N ILE A 9 -5.02 -8.87 -2.73
CA ILE A 9 -4.74 -7.94 -1.64
C ILE A 9 -3.25 -8.03 -1.35
N CYS A 10 -2.55 -6.89 -1.39
CA CYS A 10 -1.11 -6.87 -1.20
C CYS A 10 -0.65 -5.55 -0.57
N ILE A 11 0.55 -5.52 -0.02
CA ILE A 11 1.24 -4.27 0.31
C ILE A 11 1.90 -3.67 -0.94
N ASP A 12 2.44 -2.47 -0.84
CA ASP A 12 3.10 -1.72 -1.92
C ASP A 12 4.48 -2.29 -2.30
N ASN A 13 4.53 -3.57 -2.68
CA ASN A 13 5.75 -4.26 -3.12
C ASN A 13 5.58 -4.97 -4.48
N GLY A 14 6.64 -5.61 -4.97
CA GLY A 14 6.73 -6.22 -6.31
C GLY A 14 5.50 -7.03 -6.75
N PRO A 15 4.97 -7.97 -5.94
CA PRO A 15 3.74 -8.71 -6.25
C PRO A 15 2.53 -7.85 -6.62
N ALA A 16 2.36 -6.66 -6.03
CA ALA A 16 1.28 -5.75 -6.40
C ALA A 16 1.44 -5.23 -7.84
N HIS A 17 2.67 -4.93 -8.25
CA HIS A 17 2.98 -4.55 -9.65
C HIS A 17 2.78 -5.71 -10.62
N ILE A 18 3.20 -6.92 -10.25
CA ILE A 18 2.99 -8.13 -11.08
C ILE A 18 1.49 -8.38 -11.27
N ALA A 19 0.69 -8.26 -10.20
CA ALA A 19 -0.76 -8.43 -10.27
C ALA A 19 -1.43 -7.37 -11.17
N ALA A 20 -1.01 -6.10 -11.06
CA ALA A 20 -1.52 -5.03 -11.91
C ALA A 20 -1.15 -5.23 -13.39
N ALA A 21 0.09 -5.66 -13.67
CA ALA A 21 0.55 -5.98 -15.03
C ALA A 21 -0.19 -7.19 -15.66
N LEU A 22 -0.73 -8.08 -14.83
CA LEU A 22 -1.58 -9.20 -15.25
C LEU A 22 -3.07 -8.85 -15.29
N ASP A 23 -3.40 -7.55 -15.22
CA ASP A 23 -4.76 -7.00 -15.23
C ASP A 23 -5.68 -7.61 -14.15
N LYS A 24 -5.13 -7.89 -12.96
CA LYS A 24 -5.92 -8.36 -11.81
C LYS A 24 -6.51 -7.18 -11.05
N LYS A 25 -7.60 -7.42 -10.32
CA LYS A 25 -8.14 -6.46 -9.37
C LYS A 25 -7.23 -6.41 -8.14
N VAL A 26 -6.51 -5.30 -7.97
CA VAL A 26 -5.52 -5.13 -6.89
C VAL A 26 -6.04 -4.14 -5.86
N LEU A 27 -6.18 -4.58 -4.63
CA LEU A 27 -6.29 -3.71 -3.46
C LEU A 27 -4.91 -3.62 -2.80
N VAL A 28 -4.24 -2.48 -2.95
CA VAL A 28 -2.89 -2.27 -2.42
C VAL A 28 -2.92 -1.45 -1.14
N LEU A 29 -2.28 -1.96 -0.09
CA LEU A 29 -2.20 -1.34 1.22
C LEU A 29 -1.02 -0.38 1.28
N PHE A 30 -1.27 0.85 1.71
CA PHE A 30 -0.26 1.89 1.88
C PHE A 30 -0.27 2.45 3.31
N GLY A 31 0.93 2.65 3.85
CA GLY A 31 1.15 3.40 5.09
C GLY A 31 2.28 4.40 4.91
N PRO A 32 3.54 4.07 5.20
CA PRO A 32 4.64 5.05 5.15
C PRO A 32 4.89 5.65 3.76
N THR A 33 4.70 4.85 2.71
CA THR A 33 5.12 5.15 1.34
C THR A 33 4.25 6.21 0.66
N ILE A 34 4.87 7.02 -0.19
CA ILE A 34 4.20 8.00 -1.05
C ILE A 34 3.49 7.23 -2.18
N VAL A 35 2.16 7.17 -2.12
CA VAL A 35 1.31 6.50 -3.12
C VAL A 35 1.68 6.89 -4.56
N ARG A 36 1.83 8.19 -4.84
CA ARG A 36 2.14 8.67 -6.21
C ARG A 36 3.47 8.13 -6.77
N LYS A 37 4.39 7.66 -5.94
CA LYS A 37 5.68 7.11 -6.35
C LYS A 37 5.66 5.60 -6.56
N CYS A 38 4.87 4.88 -5.78
CA CYS A 38 4.91 3.41 -5.72
C CYS A 38 3.58 2.75 -6.11
N LEU A 39 2.61 3.51 -6.61
CA LEU A 39 1.34 2.95 -7.08
C LEU A 39 1.59 1.95 -8.23
N PRO A 40 1.07 0.70 -8.13
CA PRO A 40 1.05 -0.22 -9.25
C PRO A 40 0.33 0.40 -10.45
N TRP A 41 0.92 0.28 -11.63
CA TRP A 41 0.30 0.75 -12.86
C TRP A 41 -0.71 -0.27 -13.37
N GLY A 42 -1.96 0.17 -13.55
CA GLY A 42 -3.05 -0.63 -14.10
C GLY A 42 -4.40 0.03 -13.79
N ASP A 43 -5.41 -0.31 -14.59
CA ASP A 43 -6.74 0.29 -14.49
C ASP A 43 -7.56 -0.26 -13.32
N HIS A 44 -7.20 -1.45 -12.84
CA HIS A 44 -7.90 -2.17 -11.78
C HIS A 44 -7.17 -2.12 -10.42
N VAL A 45 -6.51 -0.98 -10.12
CA VAL A 45 -5.75 -0.77 -8.89
C VAL A 45 -6.48 0.19 -7.95
N SER A 46 -6.77 -0.26 -6.74
CA SER A 46 -7.36 0.53 -5.65
C SER A 46 -6.40 0.62 -4.47
N VAL A 47 -6.33 1.79 -3.85
CA VAL A 47 -5.45 2.04 -2.70
C VAL A 47 -6.27 2.03 -1.43
N LEU A 48 -5.86 1.21 -0.47
CA LEU A 48 -6.32 1.29 0.91
C LEU A 48 -5.22 1.89 1.78
N ARG A 49 -5.53 2.99 2.46
CA ARG A 49 -4.61 3.62 3.42
C ARG A 49 -5.40 4.23 4.57
N ARG A 50 -4.80 4.19 5.76
CA ARG A 50 -5.30 4.94 6.91
C ARG A 50 -4.73 6.36 6.89
N HIS A 51 -5.58 7.35 7.14
CA HIS A 51 -5.12 8.68 7.47
C HIS A 51 -4.61 8.68 8.92
N ALA A 52 -3.30 8.81 9.09
CA ALA A 52 -2.65 8.85 10.39
C ALA A 52 -1.48 9.82 10.35
N ASP A 53 -1.15 10.46 11.47
CA ASP A 53 -0.11 11.48 11.53
C ASP A 53 1.27 10.97 11.10
N CYS A 54 1.51 9.65 11.15
CA CYS A 54 2.75 9.04 10.70
C CYS A 54 2.79 8.68 9.21
N SER A 55 1.80 9.07 8.40
CA SER A 55 1.71 8.69 6.97
C SER A 55 1.14 9.81 6.08
N PRO A 56 1.63 9.95 4.83
CA PRO A 56 2.85 9.33 4.31
C PRO A 56 4.07 10.00 4.96
N CYS A 57 5.09 9.20 5.30
CA CYS A 57 6.31 9.72 5.90
C CYS A 57 7.58 9.41 5.10
N GLN A 58 7.52 8.60 4.04
CA GLN A 58 8.64 8.37 3.13
C GLN A 58 9.29 9.70 2.72
N GLU A 59 10.61 9.75 2.72
CA GLU A 59 11.43 10.95 2.47
C GLU A 59 11.35 12.07 3.52
N THR A 60 10.73 11.81 4.67
CA THR A 60 10.78 12.72 5.83
C THR A 60 11.67 12.15 6.94
N ARG A 61 12.09 12.98 7.89
CA ARG A 61 12.78 12.51 9.11
C ARG A 61 11.93 11.51 9.89
N LYS A 62 10.60 11.64 9.84
CA LYS A 62 9.65 10.76 10.51
C LYS A 62 9.71 9.32 9.98
N PHE A 63 10.11 9.10 8.73
CA PHE A 63 10.31 7.73 8.20
C PHE A 63 11.34 6.94 9.00
N ILE A 64 12.39 7.62 9.45
CA ILE A 64 13.52 7.01 10.16
C ILE A 64 13.24 6.90 11.66
N THR A 65 12.54 7.90 12.22
CA THR A 65 12.28 7.97 13.67
C THR A 65 10.96 7.34 14.10
N CYS A 66 10.09 6.94 13.16
CA CYS A 66 8.83 6.27 13.49
C CYS A 66 9.11 4.89 14.08
N ASN A 67 8.66 4.69 15.32
CA ASN A 67 8.77 3.44 16.06
C ASN A 67 7.40 2.80 16.32
N ASN A 68 6.33 3.42 15.84
CA ASN A 68 4.96 2.92 15.95
C ASN A 68 4.18 3.24 14.67
N ASN A 69 4.12 2.28 13.75
CA ASN A 69 3.54 2.43 12.42
C ASN A 69 2.01 2.34 12.46
N ILE A 70 1.35 3.20 13.24
CA ILE A 70 -0.12 3.23 13.40
C ILE A 70 -0.89 3.37 12.09
N CYS A 71 -0.23 3.88 11.03
CA CYS A 71 -0.78 3.92 9.67
C CYS A 71 -1.02 2.53 9.03
N MET A 72 -0.36 1.49 9.52
CA MET A 72 -0.52 0.09 9.08
C MET A 72 -1.25 -0.77 10.12
N ASP A 73 -1.64 -0.18 11.24
CA ASP A 73 -2.35 -0.87 12.31
C ASP A 73 -3.85 -0.94 12.01
N ILE A 74 -4.44 -2.10 12.31
CA ILE A 74 -5.85 -2.41 12.12
C ILE A 74 -6.70 -1.99 13.33
N GLU A 75 -6.08 -1.71 14.47
CA GLU A 75 -6.80 -1.28 15.67
C GLU A 75 -7.23 0.19 15.59
N SER A 76 -8.54 0.40 15.74
CA SER A 76 -9.16 1.71 15.82
C SER A 76 -9.08 2.24 17.25
N LYS A 77 -7.90 2.64 17.72
CA LYS A 77 -7.87 3.60 18.83
C LYS A 77 -8.28 4.97 18.28
N MET A 78 -9.56 5.28 18.49
CA MET A 78 -10.10 6.65 18.48
C MET A 78 -9.36 7.52 19.50
#